data_AF-A0A0L0GAP0-F1
#
_entry.id   AF-A0A0L0GAP0-F1
#
_cell.length_a   1.000
_cell.length_b   1.000
_cell.length_c   1.000
_cell.angle_alpha   90.00
_cell.angle_beta   90.00
_cell.angle_gamma   90.00
#
_symmetry.space_group_name_H-M   'P 1'
#
loop_
_entity.id
_entity.type
_entity.pdbx_description
1 polymer ?
#
loop_
_entity_poly.entity_id
_entity_poly.type
_entity_poly.pdbx_seq_one_letter_code
_entity_poly.pdbx_strand_id
1 'polypeptide(L)'
;MVLNLNLHPVPESDLYNTTNRYNDTNMVSKSEAVNRSVFSDCSEDAKNKIVDLLREDKFSEGDVVVQQGDQTGRLSIISTGKFSVTMSGSAGEEVQVDVLKTGDFIGLGSLFCGTPHSATVTASEPAVNYSLGDTDFKKLLQEDVSVSLAMLGYMQNIARRDRKGRQMGSDAESGATRIALFDAKSYDRETFDKENEKYNFEITYFETRLGPDTAALAAGYDVVVVFVNDDVSDKTVRALSRNGVKMVANRCAGFDRVDLKVADAMGIPVVRVPAYSPYAVAEHAVALCQTLNRKLHKAYNRIREGDFSLGGLVGYDLHGRTCGVIGTGKIGQCLIDIMIGYGMKIAAYDIYINKTYEAKPEVTYMSLDEVLACSDVISIHSPLLPSTHHMINAETIAKMKKGVTIINCARGGLIDTDALLDGLKNGQVGGAGLDVYEGEQGYFFENWSGRVIQDDRLANLVSNTNVLITSHQAFLTIDALEAIARVTLSNVNEMFNEGKNGAELTNYVAPPPSK
;
A
#
# COMPACT_ATOMS: atom_id res chain seq x y z
N MET A 1 -28.91 33.81 -61.19
CA MET A 1 -28.91 33.05 -62.46
C MET A 1 -28.72 31.59 -62.05
N VAL A 2 -29.73 30.73 -61.82
CA VAL A 2 -31.16 30.59 -62.16
C VAL A 2 -31.82 29.96 -60.89
N LEU A 3 -32.78 30.54 -60.17
CA LEU A 3 -34.24 30.75 -60.38
C LEU A 3 -35.09 29.47 -60.64
N ASN A 4 -35.77 29.01 -59.58
CA ASN A 4 -37.17 28.51 -59.51
C ASN A 4 -37.39 28.05 -58.05
N LEU A 5 -38.03 28.75 -57.10
CA LEU A 5 -39.38 29.35 -57.02
C LEU A 5 -40.52 28.38 -57.38
N ASN A 6 -41.19 27.84 -56.35
CA ASN A 6 -42.63 28.09 -56.14
C ASN A 6 -43.08 27.80 -54.70
N LEU A 7 -44.06 28.60 -54.27
CA LEU A 7 -44.44 28.97 -52.91
C LEU A 7 -45.87 28.51 -52.55
N HIS A 8 -46.07 28.14 -51.28
CA HIS A 8 -47.28 28.25 -50.40
C HIS A 8 -48.58 27.44 -50.72
N PRO A 9 -49.55 27.24 -49.77
CA PRO A 9 -49.69 27.69 -48.35
C PRO A 9 -50.09 26.57 -47.33
N VAL A 10 -50.21 26.94 -46.04
CA VAL A 10 -50.59 26.13 -44.85
C VAL A 10 -52.10 25.80 -44.80
N PRO A 11 -52.52 24.67 -44.17
CA PRO A 11 -53.52 24.76 -43.10
C PRO A 11 -53.26 23.85 -41.87
N GLU A 12 -53.78 24.28 -40.72
CA GLU A 12 -53.84 23.55 -39.44
C GLU A 12 -54.76 22.31 -39.47
N SER A 13 -54.52 21.40 -38.51
CA SER A 13 -55.39 20.32 -37.96
C SER A 13 -55.72 19.14 -38.89
N ASP A 14 -55.19 17.94 -38.59
CA ASP A 14 -55.79 16.96 -37.67
C ASP A 14 -55.35 15.50 -37.95
N LEU A 15 -55.00 14.80 -36.86
CA LEU A 15 -55.32 13.39 -36.58
C LEU A 15 -54.63 12.25 -37.39
N TYR A 16 -53.54 11.69 -36.85
CA TYR A 16 -53.54 10.43 -36.07
C TYR A 16 -52.14 9.81 -35.94
N ASN A 17 -51.69 9.67 -34.68
CA ASN A 17 -50.85 8.58 -34.14
C ASN A 17 -49.75 7.95 -35.00
N THR A 18 -48.50 8.33 -34.71
CA THR A 18 -47.44 7.40 -34.30
C THR A 18 -46.45 8.13 -33.38
N THR A 19 -46.91 8.54 -32.19
CA THR A 19 -45.97 8.79 -31.09
C THR A 19 -45.31 7.47 -30.75
N ASN A 20 -44.07 7.25 -31.21
CA ASN A 20 -43.16 6.33 -30.53
C ASN A 20 -42.96 6.91 -29.13
N ARG A 21 -43.78 6.44 -28.18
CA ARG A 21 -43.65 6.79 -26.77
C ARG A 21 -42.31 6.24 -26.32
N TYR A 22 -41.33 7.12 -26.12
CA TYR A 22 -40.23 6.81 -25.23
C TYR A 22 -40.86 6.46 -23.87
N ASN A 23 -40.68 5.23 -23.39
CA ASN A 23 -41.12 4.86 -22.05
C ASN A 23 -40.18 5.56 -21.05
N ASP A 24 -40.52 6.80 -20.67
CA ASP A 24 -39.79 7.60 -19.67
C ASP A 24 -39.63 6.87 -18.31
N THR A 25 -40.43 5.83 -18.05
CA THR A 25 -40.42 5.06 -16.80
C THR A 25 -39.19 4.17 -16.58
N ASN A 26 -38.34 3.96 -17.59
CA ASN A 26 -37.09 3.18 -17.47
C ASN A 26 -35.81 4.00 -17.69
N MET A 27 -35.93 5.33 -17.82
CA MET A 27 -34.79 6.21 -18.06
C MET A 27 -33.98 6.48 -16.80
N VAL A 28 -32.71 6.14 -16.85
CA VAL A 28 -31.78 6.38 -15.74
C VAL A 28 -31.36 7.85 -15.76
N SER A 29 -31.38 8.50 -14.59
CA SER A 29 -30.96 9.90 -14.45
C SER A 29 -29.48 10.08 -14.81
N LYS A 30 -29.04 11.30 -15.16
CA LYS A 30 -27.61 11.59 -15.41
C LYS A 30 -26.73 11.17 -14.23
N SER A 31 -27.14 11.49 -13.01
CA SER A 31 -26.40 11.12 -11.79
C SER A 31 -26.26 9.61 -11.63
N GLU A 32 -27.35 8.88 -11.87
CA GLU A 32 -27.32 7.43 -11.76
C GLU A 32 -26.55 6.77 -12.92
N ALA A 33 -26.58 7.35 -14.12
CA ALA A 33 -25.76 6.92 -15.25
C ALA A 33 -24.27 7.11 -14.96
N VAL A 34 -23.86 8.25 -14.38
CA VAL A 34 -22.48 8.50 -13.95
C VAL A 34 -22.05 7.48 -12.89
N ASN A 35 -22.89 7.25 -11.87
CA ASN A 35 -22.60 6.30 -10.78
C ASN A 35 -22.53 4.83 -11.23
N ARG A 36 -23.09 4.48 -12.40
CA ARG A 36 -23.04 3.14 -12.99
C ARG A 36 -21.99 3.00 -14.09
N SER A 37 -21.32 4.10 -14.45
CA SER A 37 -20.32 4.13 -15.52
C SER A 37 -18.90 3.97 -14.98
N VAL A 38 -17.90 4.15 -15.85
CA VAL A 38 -16.48 4.23 -15.48
C VAL A 38 -16.16 5.28 -14.40
N PHE A 39 -17.06 6.23 -14.16
CA PHE A 39 -16.89 7.30 -13.17
C PHE A 39 -17.46 6.97 -11.78
N SER A 40 -17.89 5.73 -11.53
CA SER A 40 -18.52 5.31 -10.26
C SER A 40 -17.68 5.60 -9.02
N ASP A 41 -16.35 5.54 -9.15
CA ASP A 41 -15.39 5.72 -8.05
C ASP A 41 -14.73 7.11 -8.05
N CYS A 42 -15.19 8.02 -8.91
CA CYS A 42 -14.72 9.41 -8.89
C CYS A 42 -15.19 10.14 -7.62
N SER A 43 -14.52 11.25 -7.30
CA SER A 43 -14.96 12.16 -6.23
C SER A 43 -16.40 12.64 -6.48
N GLU A 44 -17.17 12.92 -5.43
CA GLU A 44 -18.53 13.44 -5.62
C GLU A 44 -18.55 14.80 -6.34
N ASP A 45 -17.51 15.62 -6.16
CA ASP A 45 -17.32 16.87 -6.90
C ASP A 45 -17.12 16.61 -8.41
N ALA A 46 -16.25 15.65 -8.76
CA ALA A 46 -16.06 15.23 -10.15
C ALA A 46 -17.34 14.68 -10.77
N LYS A 47 -18.06 13.80 -10.05
CA LYS A 47 -19.32 13.24 -10.53
C LYS A 47 -20.35 14.31 -10.82
N ASN A 48 -20.50 15.29 -9.93
CA ASN A 48 -21.43 16.41 -10.14
C ASN A 48 -21.05 17.24 -11.36
N LYS A 49 -19.76 17.57 -11.53
CA LYS A 49 -19.26 18.26 -12.74
C LYS A 49 -19.53 17.47 -14.02
N ILE A 50 -19.32 16.15 -13.99
CA ILE A 50 -19.62 15.28 -15.14
C ILE A 50 -21.11 15.32 -15.45
N VAL A 51 -21.98 15.20 -14.45
CA VAL A 51 -23.45 15.29 -14.61
C VAL A 51 -23.87 16.59 -15.29
N ASP A 52 -23.26 17.71 -14.92
CA ASP A 52 -23.56 19.02 -15.50
C ASP A 52 -23.12 19.14 -16.97
N LEU A 53 -22.04 18.46 -17.35
CA LEU A 53 -21.48 18.50 -18.70
C LEU A 53 -22.14 17.51 -19.68
N LEU A 54 -22.83 16.49 -19.19
CA LEU A 54 -23.49 15.48 -20.03
C LEU A 54 -24.62 16.08 -20.88
N ARG A 55 -24.68 15.72 -22.16
CA ARG A 55 -25.74 16.11 -23.11
C ARG A 55 -26.62 14.91 -23.45
N GLU A 56 -27.91 15.14 -23.67
CA GLU A 56 -28.84 14.08 -24.06
C GLU A 56 -28.85 13.91 -25.58
N ASP A 57 -28.66 12.68 -26.06
CA ASP A 57 -28.79 12.29 -27.47
C ASP A 57 -29.91 11.26 -27.62
N LYS A 58 -30.82 11.49 -28.58
CA LYS A 58 -31.94 10.59 -28.88
C LYS A 58 -31.70 9.88 -30.20
N PHE A 59 -31.98 8.59 -30.22
CA PHE A 59 -31.82 7.71 -31.38
C PHE A 59 -33.14 7.02 -31.70
N SER A 60 -33.40 6.84 -32.99
CA SER A 60 -34.44 5.98 -33.54
C SER A 60 -33.85 4.59 -33.80
N GLU A 61 -34.72 3.58 -33.89
CA GLU A 61 -34.31 2.24 -34.32
C GLU A 61 -33.62 2.31 -35.69
N GLY A 62 -32.44 1.69 -35.80
CA GLY A 62 -31.59 1.70 -36.99
C GLY A 62 -30.56 2.83 -37.05
N ASP A 63 -30.61 3.82 -36.14
CA ASP A 63 -29.60 4.88 -36.12
C ASP A 63 -28.23 4.36 -35.68
N VAL A 64 -27.19 4.72 -36.43
CA VAL A 64 -25.79 4.37 -36.11
C VAL A 64 -25.24 5.40 -35.14
N VAL A 65 -24.78 4.94 -33.97
CA VAL A 65 -24.17 5.77 -32.92
C VAL A 65 -22.69 6.01 -33.21
N VAL A 66 -21.98 4.94 -33.58
CA VAL A 66 -20.58 4.96 -34.01
C VAL A 66 -20.35 3.90 -35.08
N GLN A 67 -19.46 4.18 -36.03
CA GLN A 67 -19.08 3.26 -37.09
C GLN A 67 -17.70 2.64 -36.79
N GLN A 68 -17.52 1.35 -37.10
CA GLN A 68 -16.21 0.71 -37.03
C GLN A 68 -15.19 1.46 -37.90
N GLY A 69 -13.99 1.70 -37.34
CA GLY A 69 -12.90 2.42 -38.01
C GLY A 69 -12.96 3.94 -37.86
N ASP A 70 -14.10 4.51 -37.47
CA ASP A 70 -14.18 5.93 -37.16
C ASP A 70 -13.52 6.24 -35.81
N GLN A 71 -13.00 7.44 -35.68
CA GLN A 71 -12.56 7.99 -34.41
C GLN A 71 -13.53 9.07 -33.99
N THR A 72 -14.26 8.85 -32.90
CA THR A 72 -15.17 9.84 -32.35
C THR A 72 -14.67 10.32 -31.00
N GLY A 73 -14.40 11.62 -30.86
CA GLY A 73 -14.02 12.23 -29.58
C GLY A 73 -15.21 12.41 -28.62
N ARG A 74 -15.99 11.35 -28.39
CA ARG A 74 -17.20 11.39 -27.55
C ARG A 74 -17.41 10.08 -26.80
N LEU A 75 -17.69 10.18 -25.50
CA LEU A 75 -18.22 9.09 -24.68
C LEU A 75 -19.74 9.15 -24.71
N SER A 76 -20.42 8.02 -24.87
CA SER A 76 -21.88 7.92 -24.76
C SER A 76 -22.25 6.87 -23.71
N ILE A 77 -23.01 7.25 -22.69
CA ILE A 77 -23.51 6.36 -21.64
C ILE A 77 -24.97 6.06 -21.93
N ILE A 78 -25.35 4.78 -21.99
CA ILE A 78 -26.70 4.37 -22.36
C ILE A 78 -27.64 4.58 -21.17
N SER A 79 -28.63 5.46 -21.36
CA SER A 79 -29.67 5.71 -20.36
C SER A 79 -30.87 4.78 -20.57
N THR A 80 -31.32 4.60 -21.83
CA THR A 80 -32.39 3.68 -22.20
C THR A 80 -32.16 3.04 -23.56
N GLY A 81 -32.83 1.90 -23.76
CA GLY A 81 -32.81 1.18 -25.03
C GLY A 81 -31.70 0.14 -25.10
N LYS A 82 -31.60 -0.51 -26.26
CA LYS A 82 -30.59 -1.51 -26.59
C LYS A 82 -29.88 -1.14 -27.87
N PHE A 83 -28.61 -1.51 -27.94
CA PHE A 83 -27.77 -1.29 -29.11
C PHE A 83 -27.08 -2.58 -29.51
N SER A 84 -27.11 -2.90 -30.78
CA SER A 84 -26.38 -4.04 -31.36
C SER A 84 -24.96 -3.60 -31.74
N VAL A 85 -23.98 -4.42 -31.37
CA VAL A 85 -22.58 -4.21 -31.74
C VAL A 85 -22.20 -5.20 -32.83
N THR A 86 -21.84 -4.69 -34.01
CA THR A 86 -21.45 -5.50 -35.17
C THR A 86 -20.00 -5.22 -35.58
N MET A 87 -19.28 -6.27 -35.96
CA MET A 87 -17.93 -6.17 -36.51
C MET A 87 -17.92 -6.72 -37.93
N SER A 88 -17.34 -5.96 -38.85
CA SER A 88 -17.09 -6.43 -40.22
C SER A 88 -15.76 -7.19 -40.26
N GLY A 89 -15.82 -8.47 -40.62
CA GLY A 89 -14.63 -9.31 -40.82
C GLY A 89 -13.90 -9.03 -42.14
N SER A 90 -12.71 -9.63 -42.32
CA SER A 90 -11.88 -9.48 -43.53
C SER A 90 -12.52 -9.99 -44.84
N ALA A 91 -13.60 -10.77 -44.76
CA ALA A 91 -14.38 -11.26 -45.89
C ALA A 91 -15.66 -10.43 -46.17
N GLY A 92 -15.92 -9.34 -45.42
CA GLY A 92 -17.09 -8.47 -45.60
C GLY A 92 -18.37 -8.95 -44.92
N GLU A 93 -18.32 -10.04 -44.13
CA GLU A 93 -19.44 -10.49 -43.31
C GLU A 93 -19.55 -9.64 -42.04
N GLU A 94 -20.75 -9.14 -41.74
CA GLU A 94 -21.06 -8.48 -40.47
C GLU A 94 -21.51 -9.52 -39.44
N VAL A 95 -20.78 -9.61 -38.34
CA VAL A 95 -21.10 -10.50 -37.22
C VAL A 95 -21.51 -9.65 -36.03
N GLN A 96 -22.67 -9.93 -35.44
CA GLN A 96 -23.06 -9.33 -34.17
C GLN A 96 -22.23 -9.97 -33.04
N VAL A 97 -21.45 -9.14 -32.36
CA VAL A 97 -20.52 -9.58 -31.31
C VAL A 97 -21.00 -9.27 -29.89
N ASP A 98 -21.92 -8.31 -29.73
CA ASP A 98 -22.44 -7.93 -28.41
C ASP A 98 -23.80 -7.20 -28.51
N VAL A 99 -24.45 -7.02 -27.36
CA VAL A 99 -25.64 -6.18 -27.17
C VAL A 99 -25.45 -5.31 -25.94
N LEU A 100 -25.42 -3.99 -26.14
CA LEU A 100 -25.31 -3.02 -25.06
C LEU A 100 -26.70 -2.63 -24.55
N LYS A 101 -26.78 -2.37 -23.24
CA LYS A 101 -28.02 -2.03 -22.51
C LYS A 101 -27.78 -0.83 -21.58
N THR A 102 -28.85 -0.37 -20.95
CA THR A 102 -28.81 0.66 -19.90
C THR A 102 -27.67 0.45 -18.89
N GLY A 103 -26.82 1.47 -18.74
CA GLY A 103 -25.64 1.48 -17.88
C GLY A 103 -24.32 1.20 -18.61
N ASP A 104 -24.36 0.57 -19.79
CA ASP A 104 -23.16 0.40 -20.62
C ASP A 104 -22.76 1.73 -21.29
N PHE A 105 -21.53 1.79 -21.80
CA PHE A 105 -21.00 3.00 -22.41
C PHE A 105 -20.14 2.71 -23.65
N ILE A 106 -20.09 3.68 -24.57
CA ILE A 106 -19.49 3.60 -25.90
C ILE A 106 -18.47 4.72 -26.06
N GLY A 107 -17.35 4.43 -26.73
CA GLY A 107 -16.43 5.45 -27.24
C GLY A 107 -15.39 5.99 -26.26
N LEU A 108 -15.26 5.41 -25.06
CA LEU A 108 -14.26 5.85 -24.08
C LEU A 108 -12.81 5.73 -24.59
N GLY A 109 -12.47 4.63 -25.28
CA GLY A 109 -11.15 4.46 -25.89
C GLY A 109 -10.87 5.49 -26.99
N SER A 110 -11.88 5.84 -27.78
CA SER A 110 -11.75 6.86 -28.83
C SER A 110 -11.60 8.27 -28.25
N LEU A 111 -12.36 8.57 -27.20
CA LEU A 111 -12.30 9.83 -26.46
C LEU A 111 -10.95 10.04 -25.73
N PHE A 112 -10.46 9.02 -25.03
CA PHE A 112 -9.29 9.14 -24.16
C PHE A 112 -7.97 8.77 -24.85
N CYS A 113 -7.93 7.66 -25.58
CA CYS A 113 -6.73 7.13 -26.21
C CYS A 113 -6.59 7.53 -27.68
N GLY A 114 -7.63 8.13 -28.28
CA GLY A 114 -7.65 8.46 -29.71
C GLY A 114 -7.69 7.24 -30.62
N THR A 115 -8.14 6.08 -30.13
CA THR A 115 -8.22 4.86 -30.94
C THR A 115 -9.48 4.86 -31.83
N PRO A 116 -9.41 4.35 -33.07
CA PRO A 116 -10.60 4.06 -33.86
C PRO A 116 -11.54 3.07 -33.16
N HIS A 117 -12.84 3.14 -33.43
CA HIS A 117 -13.80 2.17 -32.92
C HIS A 117 -13.56 0.80 -33.54
N SER A 118 -13.58 -0.24 -32.71
CA SER A 118 -13.38 -1.62 -33.14
C SER A 118 -14.63 -2.24 -33.76
N ALA A 119 -15.80 -1.63 -33.59
CA ALA A 119 -17.09 -2.15 -34.02
C ALA A 119 -18.08 -1.01 -34.34
N THR A 120 -19.09 -1.31 -35.14
CA THR A 120 -20.24 -0.45 -35.40
C THR A 120 -21.29 -0.68 -34.32
N VAL A 121 -21.90 0.38 -33.81
CA VAL A 121 -22.95 0.31 -32.80
C VAL A 121 -24.22 0.99 -33.33
N THR A 122 -25.30 0.24 -33.40
CA THR A 122 -26.59 0.67 -33.97
C THR A 122 -27.70 0.52 -32.94
N ALA A 123 -28.60 1.49 -32.85
CA ALA A 123 -29.77 1.43 -31.98
C ALA A 123 -30.72 0.33 -32.48
N SER A 124 -31.01 -0.65 -31.64
CA SER A 124 -31.94 -1.75 -31.96
C SER A 124 -33.40 -1.40 -31.64
N GLU A 125 -33.63 -0.29 -30.94
CA GLU A 125 -34.93 0.25 -30.57
C GLU A 125 -34.75 1.76 -30.28
N PRO A 126 -35.84 2.56 -30.16
CA PRO A 126 -35.72 3.95 -29.72
C PRO A 126 -34.98 4.06 -28.39
N ALA A 127 -33.91 4.84 -28.37
CA ALA A 127 -32.94 4.84 -27.28
C ALA A 127 -32.47 6.26 -26.93
N VAL A 128 -31.99 6.44 -25.69
CA VAL A 128 -31.45 7.71 -25.20
C VAL A 128 -30.10 7.47 -24.54
N ASN A 129 -29.10 8.26 -24.94
CA ASN A 129 -27.77 8.26 -24.35
C ASN A 129 -27.45 9.61 -23.73
N TYR A 130 -26.56 9.63 -22.74
CA TYR A 130 -25.88 10.83 -22.29
C TYR A 130 -24.46 10.87 -22.83
N SER A 131 -24.08 11.95 -23.50
CA SER A 131 -22.75 12.09 -24.09
C SER A 131 -21.87 13.16 -23.47
N LEU A 132 -20.57 12.89 -23.48
CA LEU A 132 -19.51 13.78 -23.05
C LEU A 132 -18.49 13.93 -24.17
N GLY A 133 -18.24 15.17 -24.61
CA GLY A 133 -17.30 15.47 -25.68
C GLY A 133 -15.84 15.61 -25.21
N ASP A 134 -14.91 15.50 -26.16
CA ASP A 134 -13.46 15.60 -25.95
C ASP A 134 -13.00 16.84 -25.18
N THR A 135 -13.52 18.02 -25.51
CA THR A 135 -13.13 19.26 -24.84
C THR A 135 -13.50 19.27 -23.36
N ASP A 136 -14.73 18.87 -23.05
CA ASP A 136 -15.25 18.82 -21.66
C ASP A 136 -14.52 17.74 -20.86
N PHE A 137 -14.24 16.60 -21.48
CA PHE A 137 -13.52 15.50 -20.86
C PHE A 137 -12.04 15.82 -20.57
N LYS A 138 -11.33 16.47 -21.51
CA LYS A 138 -9.96 16.94 -21.28
C LYS A 138 -9.87 17.93 -20.12
N LYS A 139 -10.87 18.80 -19.98
CA LYS A 139 -10.97 19.71 -18.84
C LYS A 139 -11.11 18.95 -17.52
N LEU A 140 -12.01 17.96 -17.48
CA LEU A 140 -12.20 17.12 -16.28
C LEU A 140 -10.92 16.39 -15.86
N LEU A 141 -10.14 15.85 -16.83
CA LEU A 141 -8.86 15.19 -16.54
C LEU A 141 -7.83 16.12 -15.91
N GLN A 142 -7.82 17.40 -16.28
CA GLN A 142 -6.91 18.41 -15.75
C GLN A 142 -7.35 18.92 -14.38
N GLU A 143 -8.64 18.92 -14.10
CA GLU A 143 -9.22 19.53 -12.90
C GLU A 143 -9.41 18.54 -11.75
N ASP A 144 -9.58 17.24 -12.00
CA ASP A 144 -9.77 16.23 -10.95
C ASP A 144 -8.97 14.94 -11.17
N VAL A 145 -8.14 14.61 -10.19
CA VAL A 145 -7.23 13.45 -10.20
C VAL A 145 -8.00 12.12 -10.21
N SER A 146 -9.18 12.05 -9.58
CA SER A 146 -9.99 10.82 -9.54
C SER A 146 -10.50 10.41 -10.92
N VAL A 147 -10.75 11.37 -11.82
CA VAL A 147 -11.11 11.11 -13.22
C VAL A 147 -9.92 10.50 -13.96
N SER A 148 -8.71 11.01 -13.73
CA SER A 148 -7.48 10.46 -14.31
C SER A 148 -7.19 9.03 -13.81
N LEU A 149 -7.40 8.76 -12.53
CA LEU A 149 -7.25 7.42 -11.94
C LEU A 149 -8.29 6.43 -12.48
N ALA A 150 -9.55 6.86 -12.62
CA ALA A 150 -10.59 6.06 -13.25
C ALA A 150 -10.22 5.66 -14.69
N MET A 151 -9.62 6.58 -15.45
CA MET A 151 -9.15 6.28 -16.81
C MET A 151 -7.99 5.30 -16.83
N LEU A 152 -7.02 5.41 -15.91
CA LEU A 152 -5.94 4.45 -15.79
C LEU A 152 -6.47 3.04 -15.46
N GLY A 153 -7.43 2.92 -14.55
CA GLY A 153 -8.09 1.66 -14.25
C GLY A 153 -8.83 1.07 -15.45
N TYR A 154 -9.49 1.92 -16.24
CA TYR A 154 -10.15 1.50 -17.48
C TYR A 154 -9.15 1.04 -18.56
N MET A 155 -8.05 1.76 -18.76
CA MET A 155 -6.99 1.38 -19.70
C MET A 155 -6.40 0.01 -19.38
N GLN A 156 -6.17 -0.27 -18.08
CA GLN A 156 -5.69 -1.58 -17.65
C GLN A 156 -6.70 -2.68 -17.97
N ASN A 157 -8.00 -2.41 -17.84
CA ASN A 157 -9.06 -3.36 -18.21
C ASN A 157 -9.17 -3.57 -19.74
N ILE A 158 -9.01 -2.54 -20.57
CA ILE A 158 -8.95 -2.73 -22.04
C ILE A 158 -7.71 -3.51 -22.45
N ALA A 159 -6.53 -3.13 -21.94
CA ALA A 159 -5.29 -3.83 -22.25
C ALA A 159 -5.37 -5.33 -21.88
N ARG A 160 -6.13 -5.66 -20.84
CA ARG A 160 -6.47 -7.05 -20.47
C ARG A 160 -7.43 -7.71 -21.46
N ARG A 161 -8.47 -7.02 -21.96
CA ARG A 161 -9.40 -7.56 -22.98
C ARG A 161 -8.74 -7.77 -24.34
N ASP A 162 -7.88 -6.86 -24.79
CA ASP A 162 -7.14 -7.00 -26.05
C ASP A 162 -6.08 -8.11 -25.99
N ARG A 163 -5.46 -8.33 -24.82
CA ARG A 163 -4.64 -9.54 -24.58
C ARG A 163 -5.49 -10.81 -24.64
N LYS A 164 -6.68 -10.80 -24.01
CA LYS A 164 -7.64 -11.92 -24.07
C LYS A 164 -8.14 -12.23 -25.49
N GLY A 165 -8.36 -11.21 -26.32
CA GLY A 165 -8.79 -11.34 -27.72
C GLY A 165 -7.67 -11.84 -28.65
N ARG A 166 -6.41 -11.45 -28.40
CA ARG A 166 -5.25 -12.01 -29.13
C ARG A 166 -4.83 -13.40 -28.61
N GLN A 167 -5.14 -13.74 -27.36
CA GLN A 167 -4.91 -15.07 -26.76
C GLN A 167 -6.03 -16.08 -26.98
N MET A 168 -7.15 -15.71 -27.62
CA MET A 168 -8.18 -16.68 -28.03
C MET A 168 -7.70 -17.64 -29.13
N GLY A 169 -6.49 -17.46 -29.65
CA GLY A 169 -5.82 -18.39 -30.57
C GLY A 169 -4.82 -19.36 -29.93
N SER A 170 -4.45 -19.24 -28.64
CA SER A 170 -3.45 -20.19 -28.08
C SER A 170 -3.46 -20.47 -26.58
N ASP A 171 -4.06 -19.65 -25.70
CA ASP A 171 -3.83 -19.81 -24.25
C ASP A 171 -5.14 -19.85 -23.45
N ALA A 172 -5.91 -20.90 -23.65
CA ALA A 172 -6.73 -21.41 -22.56
C ALA A 172 -5.79 -22.21 -21.64
N GLU A 173 -5.62 -21.74 -20.40
CA GLU A 173 -4.78 -22.29 -19.30
C GLU A 173 -3.42 -21.62 -19.07
N SER A 174 -3.44 -20.48 -18.38
CA SER A 174 -2.47 -20.22 -17.31
C SER A 174 -3.25 -19.80 -16.06
N GLY A 175 -3.47 -20.74 -15.14
CA GLY A 175 -4.11 -20.53 -13.84
C GLY A 175 -3.17 -19.92 -12.79
N ALA A 176 -2.24 -19.06 -13.19
CA ALA A 176 -1.24 -18.49 -12.29
C ALA A 176 -1.87 -17.45 -11.34
N THR A 177 -1.59 -17.59 -10.04
CA THR A 177 -2.03 -16.63 -9.02
C THR A 177 -1.40 -15.25 -9.26
N ARG A 178 -2.23 -14.20 -9.26
CA ARG A 178 -1.81 -12.82 -9.48
C ARG A 178 -1.63 -12.09 -8.16
N ILE A 179 -0.47 -11.45 -7.98
CA ILE A 179 -0.07 -10.77 -6.75
C ILE A 179 0.16 -9.28 -7.03
N ALA A 180 -0.50 -8.41 -6.27
CA ALA A 180 -0.20 -6.97 -6.22
C ALA A 180 0.61 -6.65 -4.96
N LEU A 181 1.86 -6.23 -5.13
CA LEU A 181 2.75 -5.84 -4.03
C LEU A 181 2.82 -4.31 -3.96
N PHE A 182 2.30 -3.72 -2.87
CA PHE A 182 2.26 -2.27 -2.62
C PHE A 182 3.43 -1.78 -1.77
N ASP A 183 3.71 -0.48 -1.83
CA ASP A 183 4.89 0.17 -1.22
C ASP A 183 6.20 -0.54 -1.64
N ALA A 184 6.27 -1.00 -2.88
CA ALA A 184 7.38 -1.76 -3.41
C ALA A 184 8.60 -0.86 -3.63
N LYS A 185 9.77 -1.28 -3.14
CA LYS A 185 11.07 -0.69 -3.46
C LYS A 185 11.88 -1.63 -4.37
N SER A 186 13.03 -1.16 -4.85
CA SER A 186 13.90 -1.95 -5.73
C SER A 186 14.35 -3.27 -5.09
N TYR A 187 14.68 -3.25 -3.79
CA TYR A 187 15.10 -4.43 -3.04
C TYR A 187 13.97 -5.46 -2.85
N ASP A 188 12.69 -5.04 -2.84
CA ASP A 188 11.57 -5.97 -2.82
C ASP A 188 11.50 -6.74 -4.14
N ARG A 189 11.61 -6.02 -5.27
CA ARG A 189 11.55 -6.64 -6.61
C ARG A 189 12.66 -7.68 -6.79
N GLU A 190 13.90 -7.34 -6.48
CA GLU A 190 15.04 -8.25 -6.64
C GLU A 190 14.87 -9.56 -5.85
N THR A 191 14.38 -9.47 -4.61
CA THR A 191 14.24 -10.63 -3.73
C THR A 191 12.98 -11.45 -4.00
N PHE A 192 11.85 -10.80 -4.31
CA PHE A 192 10.63 -11.50 -4.69
C PHE A 192 10.74 -12.17 -6.06
N ASP A 193 11.34 -11.53 -7.08
CA ASP A 193 11.50 -12.15 -8.40
C ASP A 193 12.36 -13.41 -8.33
N LYS A 194 13.49 -13.36 -7.60
CA LYS A 194 14.38 -14.51 -7.38
C LYS A 194 13.67 -15.66 -6.68
N GLU A 195 12.90 -15.37 -5.63
CA GLU A 195 12.19 -16.42 -4.89
C GLU A 195 10.99 -16.97 -5.68
N ASN A 196 10.36 -16.13 -6.49
CA ASN A 196 9.20 -16.49 -7.32
C ASN A 196 9.54 -17.47 -8.46
N GLU A 197 10.83 -17.65 -8.79
CA GLU A 197 11.28 -18.72 -9.71
C GLU A 197 10.76 -20.12 -9.30
N LYS A 198 10.45 -20.33 -8.01
CA LYS A 198 9.91 -21.59 -7.48
C LYS A 198 8.41 -21.78 -7.70
N TYR A 199 7.67 -20.69 -7.84
CA TYR A 199 6.20 -20.69 -7.78
C TYR A 199 5.53 -20.20 -9.07
N ASN A 200 6.23 -19.38 -9.86
CA ASN A 200 5.75 -18.82 -11.12
C ASN A 200 4.43 -18.00 -10.95
N PHE A 201 4.33 -17.22 -9.88
CA PHE A 201 3.21 -16.27 -9.70
C PHE A 201 3.39 -15.03 -10.58
N GLU A 202 2.27 -14.38 -10.93
CA GLU A 202 2.29 -13.12 -11.66
C GLU A 202 2.35 -11.93 -10.68
N ILE A 203 3.55 -11.42 -10.40
CA ILE A 203 3.75 -10.33 -9.44
C ILE A 203 3.78 -8.98 -10.15
N THR A 204 2.95 -8.03 -9.68
CA THR A 204 3.02 -6.61 -10.05
C THR A 204 3.45 -5.78 -8.85
N TYR A 205 4.44 -4.92 -9.05
CA TYR A 205 5.02 -4.05 -8.03
C TYR A 205 4.49 -2.63 -8.18
N PHE A 206 3.86 -2.10 -7.15
CA PHE A 206 3.37 -0.73 -7.05
C PHE A 206 4.22 0.04 -6.04
N GLU A 207 4.85 1.14 -6.47
CA GLU A 207 5.57 2.05 -5.56
C GLU A 207 4.62 2.81 -4.63
N THR A 208 3.37 3.00 -5.06
CA THR A 208 2.32 3.65 -4.28
C THR A 208 1.94 2.79 -3.07
N ARG A 209 1.70 3.45 -1.94
CA ARG A 209 1.13 2.80 -0.74
C ARG A 209 -0.32 2.39 -0.98
N LEU A 210 -0.71 1.29 -0.36
CA LEU A 210 -2.11 0.88 -0.29
C LEU A 210 -2.86 1.73 0.73
N GLY A 211 -4.05 2.18 0.33
CA GLY A 211 -5.04 2.82 1.18
C GLY A 211 -6.38 2.90 0.46
N PRO A 212 -7.40 3.55 1.04
CA PRO A 212 -8.75 3.60 0.48
C PRO A 212 -8.79 4.11 -0.96
N ASP A 213 -7.99 5.13 -1.28
CA ASP A 213 -7.98 5.77 -2.60
C ASP A 213 -7.17 4.99 -3.65
N THR A 214 -6.29 4.08 -3.22
CA THR A 214 -5.40 3.31 -4.12
C THR A 214 -5.79 1.83 -4.19
N ALA A 215 -6.73 1.37 -3.37
CA ALA A 215 -7.21 -0.01 -3.35
C ALA A 215 -7.78 -0.48 -4.70
N ALA A 216 -8.25 0.45 -5.54
CA ALA A 216 -8.68 0.16 -6.92
C ALA A 216 -7.58 -0.49 -7.78
N LEU A 217 -6.30 -0.21 -7.49
CA LEU A 217 -5.15 -0.82 -8.17
C LEU A 217 -5.07 -2.35 -7.94
N ALA A 218 -5.69 -2.86 -6.88
CA ALA A 218 -5.77 -4.29 -6.59
C ALA A 218 -6.84 -5.03 -7.43
N ALA A 219 -7.58 -4.33 -8.30
CA ALA A 219 -8.61 -4.94 -9.16
C ALA A 219 -8.03 -6.03 -10.08
N GLY A 220 -8.56 -7.25 -9.91
CA GLY A 220 -8.13 -8.42 -10.69
C GLY A 220 -6.86 -9.10 -10.20
N TYR A 221 -6.41 -8.80 -8.97
CA TYR A 221 -5.36 -9.57 -8.29
C TYR A 221 -6.00 -10.51 -7.25
N ASP A 222 -5.43 -11.70 -7.10
CA ASP A 222 -5.89 -12.68 -6.13
C ASP A 222 -5.32 -12.39 -4.74
N VAL A 223 -4.10 -11.85 -4.67
CA VAL A 223 -3.38 -11.55 -3.43
C VAL A 223 -2.91 -10.10 -3.44
N VAL A 224 -3.02 -9.45 -2.28
CA VAL A 224 -2.36 -8.17 -2.01
C VAL A 224 -1.27 -8.37 -0.97
N VAL A 225 -0.04 -8.01 -1.34
CA VAL A 225 1.12 -8.01 -0.43
C VAL A 225 1.36 -6.59 0.06
N VAL A 226 1.35 -6.41 1.38
CA VAL A 226 1.44 -5.09 2.05
C VAL A 226 2.64 -5.02 2.98
N PHE A 227 3.09 -3.80 3.28
CA PHE A 227 4.15 -3.51 4.24
C PHE A 227 3.65 -2.74 5.46
N VAL A 228 4.59 -2.38 6.33
CA VAL A 228 4.28 -1.69 7.58
C VAL A 228 3.57 -0.35 7.35
N ASN A 229 3.78 0.32 6.21
CA ASN A 229 3.24 1.66 5.96
C ASN A 229 1.87 1.70 5.27
N ASP A 230 1.40 0.56 4.79
CA ASP A 230 0.13 0.46 4.09
C ASP A 230 -1.06 0.56 5.06
N ASP A 231 -2.15 1.16 4.59
CA ASP A 231 -3.41 1.26 5.31
C ASP A 231 -4.35 0.12 4.93
N VAL A 232 -4.50 -0.85 5.84
CA VAL A 232 -5.39 -2.01 5.70
C VAL A 232 -6.58 -1.88 6.68
N SER A 233 -7.13 -0.67 6.81
CA SER A 233 -8.34 -0.36 7.58
C SER A 233 -9.63 -0.89 6.94
N ASP A 234 -10.74 -0.77 7.66
CA ASP A 234 -12.10 -1.15 7.23
C ASP A 234 -12.41 -0.75 5.77
N LYS A 235 -12.18 0.53 5.42
CA LYS A 235 -12.45 1.04 4.08
C LYS A 235 -11.61 0.34 3.02
N THR A 236 -10.32 0.16 3.26
CA THR A 236 -9.42 -0.53 2.35
C THR A 236 -9.82 -2.00 2.20
N VAL A 237 -10.03 -2.73 3.29
CA VAL A 237 -10.38 -4.16 3.25
C VAL A 237 -11.67 -4.41 2.47
N ARG A 238 -12.70 -3.58 2.65
CA ARG A 238 -13.92 -3.68 1.86
C ARG A 238 -13.69 -3.41 0.38
N ALA A 239 -12.84 -2.43 0.04
CA ALA A 239 -12.47 -2.16 -1.34
C ALA A 239 -11.72 -3.35 -1.97
N LEU A 240 -10.77 -3.96 -1.24
CA LEU A 240 -10.07 -5.17 -1.67
C LEU A 240 -11.04 -6.33 -1.94
N SER A 241 -12.01 -6.55 -1.04
CA SER A 241 -13.05 -7.57 -1.21
C SER A 241 -13.88 -7.34 -2.47
N ARG A 242 -14.34 -6.10 -2.72
CA ARG A 242 -15.08 -5.75 -3.96
C ARG A 242 -14.25 -5.97 -5.22
N ASN A 243 -12.93 -5.81 -5.12
CA ASN A 243 -11.97 -6.01 -6.20
C ASN A 243 -11.61 -7.48 -6.46
N GLY A 244 -12.18 -8.40 -5.67
CA GLY A 244 -11.99 -9.85 -5.82
C GLY A 244 -10.70 -10.38 -5.17
N VAL A 245 -10.06 -9.60 -4.30
CA VAL A 245 -8.88 -10.04 -3.55
C VAL A 245 -9.28 -11.12 -2.55
N LYS A 246 -8.53 -12.21 -2.53
CA LYS A 246 -8.80 -13.39 -1.70
C LYS A 246 -7.86 -13.51 -0.50
N MET A 247 -6.76 -12.76 -0.47
CA MET A 247 -5.75 -12.85 0.58
C MET A 247 -5.00 -11.54 0.76
N VAL A 248 -4.72 -11.18 2.01
CA VAL A 248 -3.76 -10.13 2.36
C VAL A 248 -2.53 -10.77 3.01
N ALA A 249 -1.35 -10.52 2.42
CA ALA A 249 -0.09 -11.04 2.90
C ALA A 249 0.81 -9.90 3.41
N ASN A 250 1.01 -9.83 4.73
CA ASN A 250 1.93 -8.87 5.31
C ASN A 250 3.36 -9.38 5.15
N ARG A 251 4.17 -8.69 4.35
CA ARG A 251 5.62 -8.99 4.22
C ARG A 251 6.45 -8.51 5.41
N CYS A 252 5.84 -8.48 6.59
CA CYS A 252 6.45 -8.04 7.84
C CYS A 252 5.85 -8.80 9.03
N ALA A 253 6.44 -8.61 10.21
CA ALA A 253 5.91 -9.18 11.44
C ALA A 253 4.73 -8.37 12.00
N GLY A 254 4.75 -7.04 11.89
CA GLY A 254 3.67 -6.19 12.39
C GLY A 254 2.37 -6.38 11.61
N PHE A 255 1.23 -6.24 12.30
CA PHE A 255 -0.09 -6.27 11.66
C PHE A 255 -1.05 -5.25 12.31
N ASP A 256 -0.51 -4.27 13.03
CA ASP A 256 -1.26 -3.29 13.82
C ASP A 256 -2.24 -2.44 12.99
N ARG A 257 -2.02 -2.37 11.67
CA ARG A 257 -2.84 -1.59 10.71
C ARG A 257 -3.88 -2.40 9.97
N VAL A 258 -3.94 -3.70 10.23
CA VAL A 258 -4.92 -4.57 9.59
C VAL A 258 -6.15 -4.64 10.48
N ASP A 259 -7.30 -4.22 9.95
CA ASP A 259 -8.58 -4.49 10.60
C ASP A 259 -8.94 -5.97 10.41
N LEU A 260 -8.40 -6.80 11.29
CA LEU A 260 -8.59 -8.25 11.26
C LEU A 260 -10.06 -8.66 11.38
N LYS A 261 -10.89 -7.86 12.07
CA LYS A 261 -12.33 -8.16 12.22
C LYS A 261 -13.05 -7.97 10.89
N VAL A 262 -12.75 -6.88 10.19
CA VAL A 262 -13.34 -6.63 8.87
C VAL A 262 -12.80 -7.61 7.84
N ALA A 263 -11.51 -7.94 7.88
CA ALA A 263 -10.91 -8.93 6.99
C ALA A 263 -11.59 -10.30 7.12
N ASP A 264 -11.80 -10.76 8.36
CA ASP A 264 -12.53 -11.98 8.65
C ASP A 264 -14.00 -11.92 8.16
N ALA A 265 -14.69 -10.81 8.44
CA ALA A 265 -16.08 -10.61 7.99
C ALA A 265 -16.23 -10.58 6.45
N MET A 266 -15.19 -10.15 5.73
CA MET A 266 -15.15 -10.14 4.26
C MET A 266 -14.58 -11.44 3.65
N GLY A 267 -14.20 -12.42 4.49
CA GLY A 267 -13.65 -13.71 4.04
C GLY A 267 -12.24 -13.61 3.46
N ILE A 268 -11.46 -12.61 3.88
CA ILE A 268 -10.08 -12.39 3.41
C ILE A 268 -9.12 -12.84 4.51
N PRO A 269 -8.49 -14.03 4.40
CA PRO A 269 -7.42 -14.43 5.29
C PRO A 269 -6.25 -13.46 5.26
N VAL A 270 -5.69 -13.19 6.44
CA VAL A 270 -4.50 -12.37 6.63
C VAL A 270 -3.37 -13.26 7.11
N VAL A 271 -2.23 -13.20 6.44
CA VAL A 271 -1.00 -13.88 6.86
C VAL A 271 0.12 -12.89 7.10
N ARG A 272 1.18 -13.33 7.79
CA ARG A 272 2.36 -12.48 8.05
C ARG A 272 3.69 -13.22 7.95
N VAL A 273 4.79 -12.49 8.13
CA VAL A 273 6.13 -13.06 8.33
C VAL A 273 6.52 -12.88 9.80
N PRO A 274 6.28 -13.87 10.70
CA PRO A 274 6.43 -13.67 12.14
C PRO A 274 7.89 -13.51 12.58
N ALA A 275 8.83 -14.13 11.87
CA ALA A 275 10.26 -14.01 12.11
C ALA A 275 11.01 -14.26 10.79
N TYR A 276 11.80 -13.28 10.35
CA TYR A 276 12.64 -13.38 9.16
C TYR A 276 14.12 -13.52 9.56
N SER A 277 14.63 -12.63 10.42
CA SER A 277 16.00 -12.69 10.94
C SER A 277 16.12 -11.93 12.26
N PRO A 278 16.10 -12.63 13.41
CA PRO A 278 16.41 -12.01 14.70
C PRO A 278 17.84 -11.47 14.78
N TYR A 279 18.77 -12.09 14.05
CA TYR A 279 20.17 -11.68 13.95
C TYR A 279 20.32 -10.30 13.33
N ALA A 280 19.65 -10.03 12.20
CA ALA A 280 19.71 -8.73 11.52
C ALA A 280 19.41 -7.57 12.48
N VAL A 281 18.32 -7.70 13.26
CA VAL A 281 17.90 -6.65 14.18
C VAL A 281 18.86 -6.51 15.38
N ALA A 282 19.35 -7.61 15.92
CA ALA A 282 20.31 -7.61 17.02
C ALA A 282 21.66 -7.01 16.60
N GLU A 283 22.17 -7.39 15.43
CA GLU A 283 23.41 -6.87 14.84
C GLU A 283 23.30 -5.36 14.57
N HIS A 284 22.16 -4.90 14.04
CA HIS A 284 21.92 -3.47 13.83
C HIS A 284 21.91 -2.68 15.14
N ALA A 285 21.28 -3.21 16.20
CA ALA A 285 21.30 -2.59 17.53
C ALA A 285 22.73 -2.45 18.08
N VAL A 286 23.57 -3.48 17.90
CA VAL A 286 24.99 -3.45 18.27
C VAL A 286 25.77 -2.44 17.40
N ALA A 287 25.46 -2.33 16.12
CA ALA A 287 26.07 -1.35 15.22
C ALA A 287 25.73 0.09 15.62
N LEU A 288 24.48 0.38 16.00
CA LEU A 288 24.08 1.68 16.54
C LEU A 288 24.85 2.00 17.84
N CYS A 289 24.91 1.04 18.76
CA CYS A 289 25.67 1.16 20.02
C CYS A 289 27.13 1.51 19.76
N GLN A 290 27.82 0.76 18.89
CA GLN A 290 29.24 0.99 18.60
C GLN A 290 29.47 2.30 17.82
N THR A 291 28.57 2.66 16.91
CA THR A 291 28.66 3.91 16.15
C THR A 291 28.53 5.13 17.07
N LEU A 292 27.67 5.06 18.08
CA LEU A 292 27.54 6.08 19.13
C LEU A 292 28.76 6.08 20.06
N ASN A 293 29.14 4.91 20.59
CA ASN A 293 30.27 4.77 21.50
C ASN A 293 31.57 5.32 20.89
N ARG A 294 31.86 4.95 19.64
CA ARG A 294 33.10 5.30 18.93
C ARG A 294 32.98 6.54 18.05
N LYS A 295 31.79 7.17 18.02
CA LYS A 295 31.47 8.37 17.22
C LYS A 295 31.85 8.21 15.74
N LEU A 296 31.67 7.01 15.18
CA LEU A 296 32.09 6.69 13.81
C LEU A 296 31.40 7.57 12.77
N HIS A 297 30.12 7.88 12.98
CA HIS A 297 29.34 8.79 12.15
C HIS A 297 29.98 10.20 12.06
N LYS A 298 30.50 10.73 13.18
CA LYS A 298 31.24 12.01 13.19
C LYS A 298 32.61 11.88 12.55
N ALA A 299 33.35 10.84 12.90
CA ALA A 299 34.69 10.59 12.39
C ALA A 299 34.71 10.45 10.85
N TYR A 300 33.71 9.76 10.29
CA TYR A 300 33.53 9.63 8.85
C TYR A 300 33.39 10.99 8.15
N ASN A 301 32.51 11.87 8.66
CA ASN A 301 32.30 13.20 8.09
C ASN A 301 33.56 14.06 8.18
N ARG A 302 34.25 14.06 9.33
CA ARG A 302 35.51 14.79 9.51
C ARG A 302 36.58 14.40 8.48
N ILE A 303 36.84 13.10 8.33
CA ILE A 303 37.86 12.60 7.40
C ILE A 303 37.50 12.99 5.96
N ARG A 304 36.22 12.94 5.58
CA ARG A 304 35.74 13.33 4.25
C ARG A 304 35.98 14.81 3.93
N GLU A 305 36.07 15.65 4.95
CA GLU A 305 36.33 17.09 4.86
C GLU A 305 37.81 17.46 5.13
N GLY A 306 38.68 16.48 5.36
CA GLY A 306 40.10 16.68 5.66
C GLY A 306 40.40 17.05 7.12
N ASP A 307 39.42 16.93 8.02
CA ASP A 307 39.61 17.03 9.47
C ASP A 307 40.01 15.66 10.04
N PHE A 308 41.24 15.57 10.55
CA PHE A 308 41.78 14.36 11.19
C PHE A 308 41.82 14.46 12.72
N SER A 309 41.18 15.47 13.31
CA SER A 309 41.18 15.70 14.75
C SER A 309 40.35 14.67 15.52
N LEU A 310 40.88 14.22 16.67
CA LEU A 310 40.24 13.22 17.53
C LEU A 310 39.42 13.83 18.69
N GLY A 311 39.42 15.16 18.82
CA GLY A 311 38.71 15.87 19.88
C GLY A 311 37.21 15.54 19.87
N GLY A 312 36.67 15.08 21.01
CA GLY A 312 35.26 14.69 21.14
C GLY A 312 34.91 13.31 20.59
N LEU A 313 35.88 12.50 20.13
CA LEU A 313 35.65 11.14 19.61
C LEU A 313 35.98 10.03 20.62
N VAL A 314 36.40 10.38 21.84
CA VAL A 314 36.73 9.42 22.90
C VAL A 314 35.50 8.56 23.22
N GLY A 315 35.67 7.24 23.12
CA GLY A 315 34.69 6.24 23.51
C GLY A 315 35.08 5.54 24.81
N TYR A 316 34.50 4.37 25.03
CA TYR A 316 34.84 3.49 26.14
C TYR A 316 34.80 2.02 25.70
N ASP A 317 35.51 1.17 26.42
CA ASP A 317 35.46 -0.27 26.19
C ASP A 317 34.14 -0.83 26.74
N LEU A 318 33.47 -1.65 25.92
CA LEU A 318 32.28 -2.40 26.34
C LEU A 318 32.66 -3.54 27.29
N HIS A 319 33.83 -4.14 27.11
CA HIS A 319 34.32 -5.24 27.92
C HIS A 319 34.28 -4.91 29.43
N GLY A 320 33.65 -5.80 30.21
CA GLY A 320 33.50 -5.66 31.66
C GLY A 320 32.37 -4.73 32.13
N ARG A 321 31.72 -3.99 31.22
CA ARG A 321 30.53 -3.17 31.51
C ARG A 321 29.24 -3.98 31.45
N THR A 322 28.15 -3.36 31.87
CA THR A 322 26.84 -4.01 31.94
C THR A 322 25.94 -3.58 30.78
N CYS A 323 25.40 -4.55 30.05
CA CYS A 323 24.34 -4.35 29.08
C CYS A 323 23.01 -4.79 29.69
N GLY A 324 22.08 -3.85 29.82
CA GLY A 324 20.69 -4.09 30.17
C GLY A 324 19.90 -4.54 28.95
N VAL A 325 19.28 -5.70 29.00
CA VAL A 325 18.45 -6.24 27.92
C VAL A 325 17.01 -6.35 28.39
N ILE A 326 16.15 -5.50 27.84
CA ILE A 326 14.72 -5.43 28.18
C ILE A 326 13.97 -6.22 27.10
N GLY A 327 13.49 -7.42 27.46
CA GLY A 327 12.90 -8.39 26.55
C GLY A 327 13.92 -9.42 26.07
N THR A 328 13.71 -10.67 26.45
CA THR A 328 14.55 -11.84 26.15
C THR A 328 13.86 -12.80 25.16
N GLY A 329 13.06 -12.24 24.25
CA GLY A 329 12.54 -12.95 23.07
C GLY A 329 13.65 -13.25 22.05
N LYS A 330 13.27 -13.68 20.83
CA LYS A 330 14.24 -14.13 19.81
C LYS A 330 15.36 -13.11 19.51
N ILE A 331 15.02 -11.83 19.37
CA ILE A 331 16.00 -10.77 19.07
C ILE A 331 16.88 -10.47 20.30
N GLY A 332 16.28 -10.33 21.48
CA GLY A 332 17.02 -10.09 22.72
C GLY A 332 18.01 -11.21 23.03
N GLN A 333 17.66 -12.46 22.75
CA GLN A 333 18.54 -13.63 22.86
C GLN A 333 19.78 -13.50 21.96
N CYS A 334 19.60 -13.18 20.67
CA CYS A 334 20.72 -12.92 19.76
C CYS A 334 21.61 -11.76 20.25
N LEU A 335 21.01 -10.68 20.74
CA LEU A 335 21.75 -9.55 21.30
C LEU A 335 22.57 -9.95 22.52
N ILE A 336 22.00 -10.74 23.43
CA ILE A 336 22.71 -11.25 24.62
C ILE A 336 23.96 -12.02 24.20
N ASP A 337 23.83 -12.92 23.22
CA ASP A 337 24.98 -13.71 22.74
C ASP A 337 26.09 -12.82 22.16
N ILE A 338 25.74 -11.79 21.39
CA ILE A 338 26.71 -10.84 20.82
C ILE A 338 27.38 -10.02 21.93
N MET A 339 26.62 -9.53 22.91
CA MET A 339 27.15 -8.70 24.00
C MET A 339 28.03 -9.51 24.97
N ILE A 340 27.72 -10.78 25.21
CA ILE A 340 28.63 -11.72 25.91
C ILE A 340 29.93 -11.88 25.11
N GLY A 341 29.85 -11.95 23.77
CA GLY A 341 31.02 -11.97 22.88
C GLY A 341 31.92 -10.73 23.01
N TYR A 342 31.37 -9.56 23.36
CA TYR A 342 32.14 -8.36 23.72
C TYR A 342 32.72 -8.40 25.14
N GLY A 343 32.43 -9.43 25.94
CA GLY A 343 32.81 -9.57 27.34
C GLY A 343 32.00 -8.69 28.28
N MET A 344 30.76 -8.35 27.93
CA MET A 344 29.84 -7.61 28.80
C MET A 344 29.16 -8.53 29.81
N LYS A 345 28.76 -7.95 30.95
CA LYS A 345 27.79 -8.56 31.88
C LYS A 345 26.38 -8.22 31.40
N ILE A 346 25.43 -9.14 31.56
CA ILE A 346 24.07 -8.97 31.07
C ILE A 346 23.10 -8.86 32.25
N ALA A 347 22.40 -7.73 32.33
CA ALA A 347 21.28 -7.52 33.23
C ALA A 347 19.99 -7.67 32.43
N ALA A 348 19.30 -8.80 32.56
CA ALA A 348 18.14 -9.13 31.74
C ALA A 348 16.83 -8.83 32.49
N TYR A 349 15.84 -8.30 31.78
CA TYR A 349 14.47 -8.18 32.28
C TYR A 349 13.51 -8.76 31.26
N ASP A 350 12.64 -9.67 31.72
CA ASP A 350 11.51 -10.19 30.96
C ASP A 350 10.41 -10.63 31.95
N ILE A 351 9.15 -10.54 31.53
CA ILE A 351 8.03 -11.11 32.30
C ILE A 351 8.09 -12.65 32.32
N TYR A 352 8.75 -13.26 31.33
CA TYR A 352 9.02 -14.69 31.25
C TYR A 352 10.52 -14.95 31.21
N ILE A 353 11.05 -15.53 32.29
CA ILE A 353 12.47 -15.86 32.37
C ILE A 353 12.81 -17.00 31.42
N ASN A 354 13.75 -16.75 30.49
CA ASN A 354 14.31 -17.81 29.67
C ASN A 354 15.38 -18.59 30.45
N LYS A 355 15.05 -19.82 30.83
CA LYS A 355 15.91 -20.72 31.63
C LYS A 355 17.25 -21.06 30.97
N THR A 356 17.31 -21.11 29.64
CA THR A 356 18.57 -21.34 28.92
C THR A 356 19.54 -20.17 29.11
N TYR A 357 19.03 -18.95 29.12
CA TYR A 357 19.85 -17.74 29.31
C TYR A 357 20.13 -17.47 30.79
N GLU A 358 19.17 -17.76 31.68
CA GLU A 358 19.38 -17.66 33.13
C GLU A 358 20.53 -18.56 33.61
N ALA A 359 20.76 -19.68 32.94
CA ALA A 359 21.86 -20.60 33.27
C ALA A 359 23.25 -20.10 32.82
N LYS A 360 23.34 -19.03 32.02
CA LYS A 360 24.63 -18.49 31.57
C LYS A 360 25.25 -17.65 32.69
N PRO A 361 26.54 -17.83 33.03
CA PRO A 361 27.16 -17.12 34.16
C PRO A 361 27.26 -15.61 33.96
N GLU A 362 27.22 -15.12 32.72
CA GLU A 362 27.26 -13.70 32.39
C GLU A 362 25.88 -13.01 32.51
N VAL A 363 24.80 -13.78 32.62
CA VAL A 363 23.42 -13.28 32.58
C VAL A 363 22.79 -13.35 33.96
N THR A 364 22.20 -12.24 34.37
CA THR A 364 21.41 -12.17 35.60
C THR A 364 20.07 -11.54 35.30
N TYR A 365 18.98 -12.27 35.56
CA TYR A 365 17.64 -11.70 35.50
C TYR A 365 17.37 -10.86 36.74
N MET A 366 16.84 -9.66 36.53
CA MET A 366 16.57 -8.68 37.58
C MET A 366 15.22 -7.99 37.31
N SER A 367 14.73 -7.21 38.27
CA SER A 367 13.61 -6.29 38.04
C SER A 367 14.01 -5.19 37.06
N LEU A 368 13.02 -4.55 36.42
CA LEU A 368 13.27 -3.45 35.49
C LEU A 368 14.10 -2.33 36.15
N ASP A 369 13.72 -1.91 37.35
CA ASP A 369 14.43 -0.85 38.09
C ASP A 369 15.91 -1.20 38.35
N GLU A 370 16.21 -2.46 38.68
CA GLU A 370 17.58 -2.93 38.87
C GLU A 370 18.38 -2.94 37.56
N VAL A 371 17.77 -3.39 36.46
CA VAL A 371 18.39 -3.32 35.12
C VAL A 371 18.73 -1.88 34.76
N LEU A 372 17.78 -0.95 34.93
CA LEU A 372 17.99 0.47 34.64
C LEU A 372 19.14 1.05 35.48
N ALA A 373 19.19 0.73 36.76
CA ALA A 373 20.16 1.30 37.71
C ALA A 373 21.60 0.79 37.53
N CYS A 374 21.82 -0.38 36.94
CA CYS A 374 23.17 -0.96 36.79
C CYS A 374 23.76 -0.87 35.37
N SER A 375 22.95 -0.61 34.36
CA SER A 375 23.32 -0.73 32.94
C SER A 375 24.12 0.47 32.41
N ASP A 376 25.22 0.20 31.68
CA ASP A 376 25.95 1.19 30.90
C ASP A 376 25.32 1.40 29.50
N VAL A 377 24.73 0.32 28.96
CA VAL A 377 23.96 0.31 27.72
C VAL A 377 22.65 -0.40 27.98
N ILE A 378 21.52 0.18 27.56
CA ILE A 378 20.19 -0.45 27.66
C ILE A 378 19.67 -0.68 26.24
N SER A 379 19.34 -1.93 25.90
CA SER A 379 18.76 -2.30 24.60
C SER A 379 17.35 -2.87 24.79
N ILE A 380 16.39 -2.31 24.04
CA ILE A 380 14.96 -2.62 24.18
C ILE A 380 14.51 -3.54 23.06
N HIS A 381 13.92 -4.67 23.43
CA HIS A 381 13.41 -5.72 22.55
C HIS A 381 12.02 -6.23 22.96
N SER A 382 11.33 -5.51 23.86
CA SER A 382 9.94 -5.79 24.23
C SER A 382 8.95 -5.38 23.13
N PRO A 383 7.82 -6.08 22.98
CA PRO A 383 6.73 -5.62 22.12
C PRO A 383 6.08 -4.36 22.68
N LEU A 384 5.47 -3.56 21.80
CA LEU A 384 4.61 -2.44 22.20
C LEU A 384 3.22 -2.96 22.56
N LEU A 385 2.85 -2.81 23.83
CA LEU A 385 1.58 -3.18 24.43
C LEU A 385 1.11 -2.01 25.29
N PRO A 386 -0.18 -1.93 25.67
CA PRO A 386 -0.64 -0.92 26.62
C PRO A 386 0.17 -0.88 27.93
N SER A 387 0.70 -2.02 28.38
CA SER A 387 1.54 -2.13 29.58
C SER A 387 3.01 -1.76 29.37
N THR A 388 3.52 -1.72 28.13
CA THR A 388 4.92 -1.37 27.81
C THR A 388 5.03 -0.02 27.09
N HIS A 389 3.90 0.60 26.77
CA HIS A 389 3.84 1.95 26.23
C HIS A 389 4.52 2.93 27.19
N HIS A 390 5.48 3.70 26.67
CA HIS A 390 6.32 4.63 27.45
C HIS A 390 6.92 4.00 28.70
N MET A 391 7.31 2.72 28.62
CA MET A 391 8.03 2.06 29.71
C MET A 391 9.37 2.75 30.00
N ILE A 392 9.95 3.43 29.01
CA ILE A 392 11.04 4.37 29.21
C ILE A 392 10.44 5.78 29.18
N ASN A 393 10.28 6.35 30.36
CA ASN A 393 9.73 7.69 30.62
C ASN A 393 10.62 8.46 31.61
N ALA A 394 10.20 9.66 31.99
CA ALA A 394 10.97 10.54 32.89
C ALA A 394 11.37 9.87 34.21
N GLU A 395 10.47 9.11 34.84
CA GLU A 395 10.74 8.42 36.11
C GLU A 395 11.78 7.32 35.93
N THR A 396 11.63 6.50 34.90
CA THR A 396 12.58 5.41 34.63
C THR A 396 13.95 5.92 34.16
N ILE A 397 14.01 6.99 33.37
CA ILE A 397 15.26 7.64 32.96
C ILE A 397 16.02 8.16 34.18
N ALA A 398 15.32 8.73 35.17
CA ALA A 398 15.93 9.22 36.40
C ALA A 398 16.58 8.11 37.25
N LYS A 399 16.13 6.85 37.11
CA LYS A 399 16.72 5.68 37.79
C LYS A 399 17.98 5.16 37.09
N MET A 400 18.24 5.57 35.85
CA MET A 400 19.37 5.04 35.08
C MET A 400 20.72 5.54 35.59
N LYS A 401 21.80 4.89 35.16
CA LYS A 401 23.15 5.45 35.31
C LYS A 401 23.29 6.72 34.49
N LYS A 402 23.90 7.75 35.09
CA LYS A 402 24.24 8.97 34.37
C LYS A 402 25.18 8.66 33.20
N GLY A 403 24.81 9.13 32.01
CA GLY A 403 25.55 8.90 30.77
C GLY A 403 25.24 7.55 30.09
N VAL A 404 24.15 6.87 30.47
CA VAL A 404 23.72 5.60 29.84
C VAL A 404 23.47 5.79 28.34
N THR A 405 23.76 4.75 27.54
CA THR A 405 23.37 4.70 26.13
C THR A 405 22.09 3.86 25.99
N ILE A 406 21.05 4.42 25.37
CA ILE A 406 19.78 3.72 25.11
C ILE A 406 19.72 3.31 23.64
N ILE A 407 19.36 2.06 23.36
CA ILE A 407 19.16 1.51 22.02
C ILE A 407 17.72 1.01 21.89
N ASN A 408 17.00 1.51 20.88
CA ASN A 408 15.66 1.05 20.55
C ASN A 408 15.57 0.70 19.06
N CYS A 409 15.50 -0.61 18.79
CA CYS A 409 15.19 -1.17 17.46
C CYS A 409 13.88 -1.96 17.47
N ALA A 410 13.00 -1.70 18.45
CA ALA A 410 11.75 -2.43 18.64
C ALA A 410 10.56 -1.61 18.14
N ARG A 411 10.06 -0.66 18.94
CA ARG A 411 8.95 0.24 18.57
C ARG A 411 9.14 1.62 19.20
N GLY A 412 8.78 2.67 18.47
CA GLY A 412 8.91 4.06 18.91
C GLY A 412 8.23 4.34 20.26
N GLY A 413 6.94 3.95 20.38
CA GLY A 413 6.12 4.20 21.58
C GLY A 413 6.55 3.45 22.86
N LEU A 414 7.69 2.74 22.87
CA LEU A 414 8.29 2.20 24.10
C LEU A 414 9.04 3.29 24.89
N ILE A 415 9.43 4.37 24.20
CA ILE A 415 10.13 5.51 24.78
C ILE A 415 9.24 6.75 24.65
N ASP A 416 9.00 7.43 25.76
CA ASP A 416 8.51 8.80 25.76
C ASP A 416 9.62 9.72 25.21
N THR A 417 9.37 10.28 24.03
CA THR A 417 10.35 11.10 23.31
C THR A 417 10.71 12.37 24.07
N ASP A 418 9.75 12.99 24.74
CA ASP A 418 9.99 14.26 25.46
C ASP A 418 10.87 14.00 26.68
N ALA A 419 10.61 12.91 27.41
CA ALA A 419 11.46 12.46 28.49
C ALA A 419 12.89 12.10 28.03
N LEU A 420 13.02 11.47 26.86
CA LEU A 420 14.33 11.17 26.27
C LEU A 420 15.11 12.46 25.94
N LEU A 421 14.47 13.45 25.32
CA LEU A 421 15.07 14.74 25.00
C LEU A 421 15.57 15.46 26.25
N ASP A 422 14.77 15.47 27.32
CA ASP A 422 15.17 16.05 28.61
C ASP A 422 16.35 15.30 29.23
N GLY A 423 16.33 13.96 29.18
CA GLY A 423 17.42 13.11 29.64
C GLY A 423 18.73 13.33 28.86
N LEU A 424 18.65 13.54 27.55
CA LEU A 424 19.81 13.89 26.71
C LEU A 424 20.33 15.28 27.07
N LYS A 425 19.44 16.26 27.27
CA LYS A 425 19.79 17.64 27.59
C LYS A 425 20.48 17.79 28.95
N ASN A 426 20.03 17.06 29.96
CA ASN A 426 20.62 17.10 31.30
C ASN A 426 21.80 16.12 31.49
N GLY A 427 22.12 15.32 30.46
CA GLY A 427 23.22 14.36 30.45
C GLY A 427 22.97 13.10 31.27
N GLN A 428 21.73 12.87 31.72
CA GLN A 428 21.31 11.60 32.30
C GLN A 428 21.43 10.48 31.25
N VAL A 429 20.96 10.75 30.03
CA VAL A 429 21.18 9.90 28.85
C VAL A 429 22.40 10.44 28.09
N GLY A 430 23.44 9.62 27.97
CA GLY A 430 24.68 9.98 27.27
C GLY A 430 24.58 9.88 25.75
N GLY A 431 23.66 9.04 25.25
CA GLY A 431 23.33 8.94 23.84
C GLY A 431 22.17 7.98 23.57
N ALA A 432 21.55 8.12 22.40
CA ALA A 432 20.41 7.30 21.99
C ALA A 432 20.56 6.80 20.55
N GLY A 433 20.47 5.48 20.36
CA GLY A 433 20.41 4.84 19.05
C GLY A 433 19.00 4.38 18.76
N LEU A 434 18.35 4.99 17.76
CA LEU A 434 16.94 4.77 17.46
C LEU A 434 16.82 4.28 16.03
N ASP A 435 16.34 3.04 15.84
CA ASP A 435 15.89 2.60 14.52
C ASP A 435 14.40 2.87 14.32
N VAL A 436 13.67 3.24 15.39
CA VAL A 436 12.22 3.45 15.38
C VAL A 436 11.88 4.75 16.10
N TYR A 437 10.76 5.37 15.71
CA TYR A 437 10.31 6.64 16.27
C TYR A 437 8.78 6.68 16.47
N GLU A 438 8.32 7.27 17.58
CA GLU A 438 6.90 7.47 17.82
C GLU A 438 6.35 8.55 16.90
N GLY A 439 5.66 8.14 15.82
CA GLY A 439 5.24 9.05 14.75
C GLY A 439 6.02 8.90 13.44
N GLU A 440 6.82 7.84 13.30
CA GLU A 440 7.65 7.58 12.10
C GLU A 440 6.88 7.53 10.77
N GLN A 441 5.56 7.33 10.80
CA GLN A 441 4.71 7.04 9.62
C GLN A 441 4.68 8.15 8.56
N GLY A 442 4.88 9.40 8.99
CA GLY A 442 4.95 10.55 8.10
C GLY A 442 6.33 10.77 7.48
N TYR A 443 7.38 10.14 8.00
CA TYR A 443 8.77 10.50 7.70
C TYR A 443 9.61 9.34 7.16
N PHE A 444 9.57 8.18 7.82
CA PHE A 444 10.46 7.07 7.49
C PHE A 444 10.11 6.48 6.12
N PHE A 445 11.12 5.91 5.46
CA PHE A 445 11.06 5.34 4.10
C PHE A 445 10.84 6.35 2.96
N GLU A 446 10.77 7.64 3.27
CA GLU A 446 10.59 8.72 2.29
C GLU A 446 11.75 9.71 2.31
N ASN A 447 11.99 10.39 1.17
CA ASN A 447 13.02 11.41 1.08
C ASN A 447 12.46 12.81 1.43
N TRP A 448 12.81 13.30 2.61
CA TRP A 448 12.44 14.63 3.12
C TRP A 448 13.55 15.68 3.01
N SER A 449 14.69 15.40 2.35
CA SER A 449 15.87 16.28 2.33
C SER A 449 15.62 17.70 1.79
N GLY A 450 14.59 17.89 0.95
CA GLY A 450 14.18 19.20 0.42
C GLY A 450 12.98 19.85 1.14
N ARG A 451 12.51 19.27 2.25
CA ARG A 451 11.29 19.70 2.97
C ARG A 451 11.58 19.91 4.45
N VAL A 452 10.77 20.73 5.10
CA VAL A 452 10.89 20.99 6.54
C VAL A 452 10.23 19.85 7.32
N ILE A 453 10.97 19.27 8.27
CA ILE A 453 10.43 18.35 9.29
C ILE A 453 9.52 19.16 10.21
N GLN A 454 8.21 18.85 10.22
CA GLN A 454 7.19 19.55 11.02
C GLN A 454 7.11 19.01 12.45
N ASP A 455 7.60 17.77 12.69
CA ASP A 455 7.69 17.22 14.03
C ASP A 455 8.92 17.80 14.76
N ASP A 456 8.66 18.75 15.66
CA ASP A 456 9.69 19.43 16.46
C ASP A 456 10.53 18.43 17.27
N ARG A 457 9.94 17.34 17.75
CA ARG A 457 10.65 16.35 18.56
C ARG A 457 11.62 15.56 17.68
N LEU A 458 11.17 15.12 16.50
CA LEU A 458 12.04 14.45 15.53
C LEU A 458 13.17 15.38 15.06
N ALA A 459 12.87 16.65 14.76
CA ALA A 459 13.88 17.64 14.38
C ALA A 459 14.94 17.83 15.48
N ASN A 460 14.51 17.92 16.74
CA ASN A 460 15.42 17.99 17.89
C ASN A 460 16.29 16.74 18.03
N LEU A 461 15.72 15.54 17.89
CA LEU A 461 16.48 14.30 17.95
C LEU A 461 17.53 14.22 16.83
N VAL A 462 17.15 14.52 15.58
CA VAL A 462 18.07 14.49 14.41
C VAL A 462 19.21 15.49 14.56
N SER A 463 18.96 16.65 15.16
CA SER A 463 19.99 17.68 15.37
C SER A 463 20.94 17.36 16.54
N ASN A 464 20.57 16.43 17.43
CA ASN A 464 21.34 16.12 18.61
C ASN A 464 22.56 15.26 18.27
N THR A 465 23.76 15.77 18.56
CA THR A 465 25.01 15.10 18.17
C THR A 465 25.27 13.76 18.89
N ASN A 466 24.52 13.42 19.94
CA ASN A 466 24.63 12.15 20.65
C ASN A 466 23.45 11.20 20.35
N VAL A 467 22.65 11.54 19.35
CA VAL A 467 21.57 10.68 18.84
C VAL A 467 21.97 10.17 17.47
N LEU A 468 21.69 8.89 17.23
CA LEU A 468 21.83 8.27 15.92
C LEU A 468 20.49 7.64 15.57
N ILE A 469 19.90 8.10 14.47
CA ILE A 469 18.62 7.59 13.98
C ILE A 469 18.83 6.88 12.65
N THR A 470 18.27 5.69 12.51
CA THR A 470 18.11 4.99 11.25
C THR A 470 16.62 4.78 10.97
N SER A 471 16.22 4.73 9.70
CA SER A 471 14.80 4.80 9.31
C SER A 471 14.15 3.41 9.29
N HIS A 472 14.05 2.76 10.44
CA HIS A 472 13.44 1.44 10.63
C HIS A 472 14.03 0.38 9.69
N GLN A 473 15.37 0.37 9.62
CA GLN A 473 16.14 -0.46 8.70
C GLN A 473 16.85 -1.64 9.38
N ALA A 474 16.62 -1.89 10.67
CA ALA A 474 17.28 -3.00 11.39
C ALA A 474 17.00 -4.38 10.75
N PHE A 475 15.91 -4.50 9.98
CA PHE A 475 15.60 -5.70 9.23
C PHE A 475 16.31 -5.79 7.88
N LEU A 476 16.94 -4.72 7.39
CA LEU A 476 17.30 -4.55 5.98
C LEU A 476 18.64 -5.23 5.64
N THR A 477 18.67 -6.56 5.74
CA THR A 477 19.77 -7.41 5.29
C THR A 477 19.32 -8.33 4.16
N ILE A 478 20.26 -8.85 3.36
CA ILE A 478 19.98 -9.80 2.30
C ILE A 478 19.24 -11.03 2.88
N ASP A 479 19.75 -11.61 3.97
CA ASP A 479 19.15 -12.79 4.59
C ASP A 479 17.71 -12.56 5.07
N ALA A 480 17.44 -11.37 5.61
CA ALA A 480 16.13 -10.99 6.09
C ALA A 480 15.15 -10.77 4.93
N LEU A 481 15.56 -10.05 3.89
CA LEU A 481 14.73 -9.80 2.70
C LEU A 481 14.42 -11.10 1.96
N GLU A 482 15.42 -11.98 1.79
CA GLU A 482 15.21 -13.31 1.20
C GLU A 482 14.26 -14.18 2.05
N ALA A 483 14.38 -14.12 3.38
CA ALA A 483 13.45 -14.81 4.28
C ALA A 483 12.02 -14.24 4.20
N ILE A 484 11.87 -12.92 4.08
CA ILE A 484 10.57 -12.26 3.90
C ILE A 484 9.92 -12.72 2.59
N ALA A 485 10.63 -12.65 1.47
CA ALA A 485 10.14 -13.10 0.18
C ALA A 485 9.72 -14.58 0.23
N ARG A 486 10.60 -15.45 0.75
CA ARG A 486 10.34 -16.89 0.89
C ARG A 486 9.10 -17.18 1.71
N VAL A 487 8.97 -16.62 2.90
CA VAL A 487 7.81 -16.88 3.78
C VAL A 487 6.53 -16.30 3.16
N THR A 488 6.60 -15.11 2.57
CA THR A 488 5.43 -14.47 1.94
C THR A 488 4.91 -15.31 0.78
N LEU A 489 5.79 -15.71 -0.16
CA LEU A 489 5.39 -16.52 -1.31
C LEU A 489 5.00 -17.95 -0.91
N SER A 490 5.64 -18.53 0.10
CA SER A 490 5.20 -19.81 0.68
C SER A 490 3.79 -19.72 1.25
N ASN A 491 3.43 -18.64 1.96
CA ASN A 491 2.06 -18.47 2.46
C ASN A 491 1.04 -18.36 1.32
N VAL A 492 1.41 -17.70 0.22
CA VAL A 492 0.56 -17.63 -0.98
C VAL A 492 0.41 -19.01 -1.61
N ASN A 493 1.50 -19.76 -1.72
CA ASN A 493 1.48 -21.14 -2.23
C ASN A 493 0.57 -22.05 -1.40
N GLU A 494 0.61 -21.94 -0.08
CA GLU A 494 -0.25 -22.70 0.83
C GLU A 494 -1.75 -22.55 0.48
N MET A 495 -2.18 -21.32 0.17
CA MET A 495 -3.58 -21.08 -0.15
C MET A 495 -3.96 -21.50 -1.57
N PHE A 496 -3.16 -21.10 -2.55
CA PHE A 496 -3.55 -21.21 -3.96
C PHE A 496 -3.17 -22.53 -4.62
N ASN A 497 -2.11 -23.18 -4.14
CA ASN A 497 -1.60 -24.44 -4.72
C ASN A 497 -1.79 -25.62 -3.77
N GLU A 498 -1.71 -25.44 -2.45
CA GLU A 498 -1.95 -26.52 -1.46
C GLU A 498 -3.39 -26.58 -0.95
N GLY A 499 -4.21 -25.54 -1.24
CA GLY A 499 -5.63 -25.51 -0.90
C GLY A 499 -5.95 -25.23 0.58
N LYS A 500 -4.98 -24.78 1.38
CA LYS A 500 -5.20 -24.38 2.78
C LYS A 500 -5.99 -23.09 2.86
N ASN A 501 -6.82 -22.91 3.89
CA ASN A 501 -7.51 -21.64 4.11
C ASN A 501 -7.66 -21.27 5.59
N GLY A 502 -7.76 -19.98 5.88
CA GLY A 502 -7.95 -19.45 7.23
C GLY A 502 -6.92 -20.00 8.21
N ALA A 503 -7.40 -20.64 9.29
CA ALA A 503 -6.56 -21.20 10.35
C ALA A 503 -5.64 -22.36 9.92
N GLU A 504 -5.82 -22.92 8.73
CA GLU A 504 -4.91 -23.94 8.18
C GLU A 504 -3.60 -23.35 7.63
N LEU A 505 -3.57 -22.04 7.37
CA LEU A 505 -2.38 -21.34 6.88
C LEU A 505 -1.36 -21.19 8.02
N THR A 506 -0.11 -21.55 7.75
CA THR A 506 0.95 -21.63 8.77
C THR A 506 1.16 -20.31 9.52
N ASN A 507 1.02 -19.19 8.81
CA ASN A 507 1.24 -17.85 9.36
C ASN A 507 -0.04 -17.01 9.40
N TYR A 508 -1.21 -17.66 9.55
CA TYR A 508 -2.49 -16.98 9.71
C TYR A 508 -2.50 -16.07 10.95
N VAL A 509 -3.09 -14.88 10.79
CA VAL A 509 -3.32 -13.94 11.89
C VAL A 509 -4.79 -14.04 12.31
N ALA A 510 -5.03 -14.69 13.44
CA ALA A 510 -6.39 -14.86 13.95
C ALA A 510 -7.01 -13.52 14.37
N PRO A 511 -8.29 -13.26 14.01
CA PRO A 511 -9.00 -12.08 14.49
C PRO A 511 -9.18 -12.15 16.01
N PRO A 512 -9.20 -11.00 16.71
CA PRO A 512 -9.48 -10.97 18.13
C PRO A 512 -10.89 -11.51 18.42
N PRO A 513 -11.10 -12.23 19.54
CA PRO A 513 -12.39 -12.82 19.87
C PRO A 513 -13.49 -11.76 19.90
N SER A 514 -14.68 -12.10 19.37
CA SER A 514 -15.87 -11.28 19.49
C SER A 514 -16.22 -11.12 20.98
N LYS A 515 -16.36 -9.87 21.41
CA LYS A 515 -16.81 -9.53 22.77
C LYS A 515 -18.31 -9.74 22.92
#